data_AF-A0A016WLC5-F1
#
_entry.id   AF-A0A016WLC5-F1
#
_cell.length_a   1.000
_cell.length_b   1.000
_cell.length_c   1.000
_cell.angle_alpha   90.00
_cell.angle_beta   90.00
_cell.angle_gamma   90.00
#
_symmetry.space_group_name_H-M   'P 1'
#
loop_
_entity.id
_entity.type
_entity.pdbx_description
1 polymer ?
#
loop_
_entity_poly.entity_id
_entity_poly.type
_entity_poly.pdbx_seq_one_letter_code
_entity_poly.pdbx_strand_id
1 'polypeptide(L)'
;MLFTGTAAKPKRDEKKEKKTDRDEKYDIQESVFVRWGNSLLANEPLKDFRDLCDLKYISSIATIATGTALTMSGNRYEDCCTVLNSINDTKTAPQELVESQQKAVMSTWWSLVQAFWKRFGPDPIREEKLTEAIKQWCLEVTKDYEAVSVCDFTSSWRDGYAFNCLLHSFDNKLVDLEQIAQSTATERIERAFATAEKEFKVARLLSVK
;
A
#
# COMPACT_ATOMS: atom_id res chain seq x y z
N MET A 1 52.06 0.89 4.37
CA MET A 1 50.90 1.09 3.48
C MET A 1 50.03 -0.16 3.58
N LEU A 2 48.88 -0.08 4.23
CA LEU A 2 47.92 -1.18 4.34
C LEU A 2 46.87 -1.00 3.23
N PHE A 3 46.92 -1.85 2.21
CA PHE A 3 45.87 -1.92 1.20
C PHE A 3 44.73 -2.79 1.75
N THR A 4 43.65 -2.15 2.22
CA THR A 4 42.38 -2.85 2.43
C THR A 4 41.71 -3.03 1.07
N GLY A 5 41.86 -4.22 0.48
CA GLY A 5 41.10 -4.60 -0.70
C GLY A 5 39.64 -4.85 -0.35
N THR A 6 38.75 -3.96 -0.76
CA THR A 6 37.32 -4.25 -0.83
C THR A 6 37.10 -5.33 -1.89
N ALA A 7 36.89 -6.57 -1.46
CA ALA A 7 36.49 -7.65 -2.36
C ALA A 7 35.12 -7.30 -2.97
N ALA A 8 35.09 -7.05 -4.28
CA ALA A 8 33.85 -6.87 -5.02
C ALA A 8 33.04 -8.18 -4.97
N LYS A 9 31.78 -8.10 -4.54
CA LYS A 9 30.85 -9.25 -4.59
C LYS A 9 30.72 -9.76 -6.04
N PRO A 10 30.66 -11.08 -6.29
CA PRO A 10 30.49 -11.61 -7.64
C PRO A 10 29.14 -11.19 -8.25
N LYS A 11 29.13 -10.74 -9.51
CA LYS A 11 27.91 -10.29 -10.25
C LYS A 11 26.73 -11.28 -10.21
N ARG A 12 27.00 -12.58 -10.06
CA ARG A 12 25.98 -13.64 -9.98
C ARG A 12 25.23 -13.59 -8.65
N ASP A 13 25.94 -13.31 -7.56
CA ASP A 13 25.36 -13.22 -6.22
C ASP A 13 24.55 -11.94 -6.08
N GLU A 14 25.04 -10.82 -6.62
CA GLU A 14 24.28 -9.55 -6.68
C GLU A 14 22.97 -9.68 -7.47
N LYS A 15 22.96 -10.45 -8.57
CA LYS A 15 21.75 -10.68 -9.37
C LYS A 15 20.75 -11.58 -8.64
N LYS A 16 21.23 -12.52 -7.82
CA LYS A 16 20.40 -13.40 -7.00
C LYS A 16 19.80 -12.64 -5.81
N GLU A 17 20.61 -11.84 -5.11
CA GLU A 17 20.20 -10.95 -4.00
C GLU A 17 19.15 -9.93 -4.47
N LYS A 18 19.37 -9.27 -5.62
CA LYS A 18 18.37 -8.36 -6.23
C LYS A 18 17.08 -9.06 -6.67
N LYS A 19 17.11 -10.36 -6.91
CA LYS A 19 15.92 -11.13 -7.28
C LYS A 19 15.13 -11.48 -6.02
N THR A 20 15.79 -11.95 -4.96
CA THR A 20 15.14 -12.26 -3.67
C THR A 20 14.49 -11.02 -3.05
N ASP A 21 15.17 -9.88 -3.06
CA ASP A 21 14.58 -8.63 -2.52
C ASP A 21 13.34 -8.17 -3.29
N ARG A 22 13.30 -8.45 -4.60
CA ARG A 22 12.16 -8.12 -5.45
C ARG A 22 10.98 -9.04 -5.16
N ASP A 23 11.25 -10.33 -5.01
CA ASP A 23 10.23 -11.34 -4.74
C ASP A 23 9.60 -11.06 -3.36
N GLU A 24 10.40 -10.77 -2.33
CA GLU A 24 9.90 -10.37 -1.00
C GLU A 24 9.06 -9.09 -1.03
N LYS A 25 9.47 -8.10 -1.84
CA LYS A 25 8.69 -6.87 -2.02
C LYS A 25 7.32 -7.16 -2.62
N TYR A 26 7.25 -8.05 -3.61
CA TYR A 26 5.97 -8.42 -4.21
C TYR A 26 5.10 -9.23 -3.28
N ASP A 27 5.66 -10.11 -2.45
CA ASP A 27 4.89 -10.85 -1.45
C ASP A 27 4.20 -9.90 -0.45
N ILE A 28 4.91 -8.84 -0.03
CA ILE A 28 4.32 -7.81 0.83
C ILE A 28 3.23 -7.05 0.07
N GLN A 29 3.48 -6.60 -1.15
CA GLN A 29 2.49 -5.88 -1.96
C GLN A 29 1.22 -6.71 -2.21
N GLU A 30 1.38 -7.99 -2.56
CA GLU A 30 0.28 -8.92 -2.74
C GLU A 30 -0.56 -9.01 -1.48
N SER A 31 0.06 -9.27 -0.32
CA SER A 31 -0.67 -9.39 0.95
C SER A 31 -1.46 -8.12 1.29
N VAL A 32 -0.88 -6.94 1.00
CA VAL A 32 -1.52 -5.65 1.22
C VAL A 32 -2.71 -5.45 0.27
N PHE A 33 -2.55 -5.76 -1.02
CA PHE A 33 -3.63 -5.61 -2.01
C PHE A 33 -4.77 -6.60 -1.78
N VAL A 34 -4.47 -7.84 -1.37
CA VAL A 34 -5.50 -8.81 -0.96
C VAL A 34 -6.32 -8.27 0.21
N ARG A 35 -5.66 -7.81 1.28
CA ARG A 35 -6.34 -7.24 2.45
C ARG A 35 -7.12 -5.97 2.10
N TRP A 36 -6.57 -5.12 1.25
CA TRP A 36 -7.22 -3.90 0.81
C TRP A 36 -8.46 -4.19 -0.04
N GLY A 37 -8.37 -5.09 -1.02
CA GLY A 37 -9.52 -5.55 -1.80
C GLY A 37 -10.61 -6.14 -0.91
N ASN A 38 -10.24 -6.98 0.05
CA ASN A 38 -11.18 -7.55 1.04
C ASN A 38 -11.83 -6.51 1.96
N SER A 39 -11.20 -5.35 2.18
CA SER A 39 -11.82 -4.26 2.94
C SER A 39 -12.93 -3.54 2.17
N LEU A 40 -12.97 -3.70 0.84
CA LEU A 40 -13.93 -3.05 -0.06
C LEU A 40 -15.01 -4.01 -0.55
N LEU A 41 -14.68 -5.28 -0.75
CA LEU A 41 -15.62 -6.29 -1.23
C LEU A 41 -16.52 -6.79 -0.09
N ALA A 42 -17.82 -6.85 -0.35
CA ALA A 42 -18.80 -7.42 0.58
C ALA A 42 -18.92 -8.96 0.45
N ASN A 43 -18.55 -9.53 -0.70
CA ASN A 43 -18.74 -10.95 -1.04
C ASN A 43 -17.40 -11.58 -1.44
N GLU A 44 -17.24 -12.88 -1.20
CA GLU A 44 -16.08 -13.74 -1.55
C GLU A 44 -14.70 -13.09 -1.39
N PRO A 45 -13.96 -13.37 -0.31
CA PRO A 45 -12.68 -12.72 -0.09
C PRO A 45 -11.61 -13.24 -1.07
N LEU A 46 -10.79 -12.32 -1.56
CA LEU A 46 -9.51 -12.62 -2.20
C LEU A 46 -8.62 -13.39 -1.23
N LYS A 47 -7.91 -14.39 -1.74
CA LYS A 47 -7.06 -15.28 -0.97
C LYS A 47 -5.60 -15.17 -1.35
N ASP A 48 -5.33 -15.07 -2.64
CA ASP A 48 -3.97 -15.13 -3.18
C ASP A 48 -3.83 -14.34 -4.50
N PHE A 49 -2.61 -14.33 -5.05
CA PHE A 49 -2.28 -13.71 -6.33
C PHE A 49 -3.21 -14.06 -7.49
N ARG A 50 -3.77 -15.27 -7.54
CA ARG A 50 -4.66 -15.68 -8.65
C ARG A 50 -5.95 -14.88 -8.62
N ASP A 51 -6.48 -14.59 -7.43
CA ASP A 51 -7.63 -13.70 -7.28
C ASP A 51 -7.27 -12.26 -7.70
N LEU A 52 -6.04 -11.81 -7.43
CA LEU A 52 -5.57 -10.50 -7.92
C LEU A 52 -5.48 -10.43 -9.45
N CYS A 53 -5.37 -11.57 -10.15
CA CYS A 53 -5.33 -11.64 -11.62
C CYS A 53 -6.71 -11.78 -12.26
N ASP A 54 -7.75 -12.07 -11.48
CA ASP A 54 -9.09 -12.32 -12.00
C ASP A 54 -9.83 -10.99 -12.24
N LEU A 55 -10.24 -10.79 -13.48
CA LEU A 55 -10.94 -9.59 -13.94
C LEU A 55 -12.27 -9.39 -13.21
N LYS A 56 -12.89 -10.43 -12.64
CA LYS A 56 -14.07 -10.30 -11.77
C LYS A 56 -13.77 -9.37 -10.59
N TYR A 57 -12.66 -9.60 -9.89
CA TYR A 57 -12.28 -8.77 -8.73
C TYR A 57 -11.76 -7.41 -9.18
N ILE A 58 -10.89 -7.37 -10.20
CA ILE A 58 -10.30 -6.11 -10.69
C ILE A 58 -11.41 -5.15 -11.17
N SER A 59 -12.38 -5.63 -11.96
CA SER A 59 -13.48 -4.80 -12.46
C SER A 59 -14.45 -4.37 -11.34
N SER A 60 -14.68 -5.22 -10.35
CA SER A 60 -15.48 -4.87 -9.16
C SER A 60 -14.83 -3.74 -8.36
N ILE A 61 -13.52 -3.86 -8.08
CA ILE A 61 -12.76 -2.80 -7.39
C ILE A 61 -12.68 -1.55 -8.25
N ALA A 62 -12.48 -1.66 -9.56
CA ALA A 62 -12.48 -0.51 -10.47
C ALA A 62 -13.81 0.24 -10.45
N THR A 63 -14.92 -0.50 -10.44
CA THR A 63 -16.27 0.07 -10.30
C THR A 63 -16.43 0.79 -8.97
N ILE A 64 -15.93 0.24 -7.86
CA ILE A 64 -15.96 0.92 -6.54
C ILE A 64 -15.08 2.19 -6.56
N ALA A 65 -13.85 2.07 -7.06
CA ALA A 65 -12.84 3.12 -7.05
C ALA A 65 -13.22 4.31 -7.95
N THR A 66 -13.92 4.06 -9.07
CA THR A 66 -14.33 5.09 -10.03
C THR A 66 -15.81 5.49 -9.87
N GLY A 67 -16.62 4.61 -9.26
CA GLY A 67 -18.09 4.64 -9.26
C GLY A 67 -18.75 4.58 -10.63
N THR A 68 -18.03 4.08 -11.62
CA THR A 68 -18.56 3.87 -12.97
C THR A 68 -18.70 2.37 -13.21
N ALA A 69 -19.90 1.92 -13.56
CA ALA A 69 -20.14 0.53 -13.92
C ALA A 69 -19.41 0.20 -15.23
N LEU A 70 -18.64 -0.89 -15.23
CA LEU A 70 -17.92 -1.35 -16.41
C LEU A 70 -18.73 -2.40 -17.18
N THR A 71 -18.79 -2.24 -18.50
CA THR A 71 -19.40 -3.22 -19.40
C THR A 71 -18.31 -4.14 -19.94
N MET A 72 -18.32 -5.40 -19.52
CA MET A 72 -17.33 -6.40 -19.94
C MET A 72 -17.85 -7.13 -21.20
N SER A 73 -17.02 -7.22 -22.24
CA SER A 73 -17.37 -7.86 -23.51
C SER A 73 -17.21 -9.38 -23.45
N GLY A 74 -16.48 -9.90 -22.46
CA GLY A 74 -16.08 -11.30 -22.37
C GLY A 74 -14.81 -11.63 -23.16
N ASN A 75 -14.30 -10.68 -23.95
CA ASN A 75 -12.97 -10.77 -24.53
C ASN A 75 -11.94 -10.25 -23.52
N ARG A 76 -11.10 -11.16 -23.00
CA ARG A 76 -10.12 -10.84 -21.94
C ARG A 76 -9.24 -9.63 -22.27
N TYR A 77 -8.80 -9.46 -23.52
CA TYR A 77 -7.93 -8.33 -23.88
C TYR A 77 -8.70 -7.00 -23.86
N GLU A 78 -9.88 -6.97 -24.47
CA GLU A 78 -10.75 -5.77 -24.48
C GLU A 78 -11.19 -5.40 -23.06
N ASP A 79 -11.48 -6.40 -22.24
CA ASP A 79 -11.85 -6.25 -20.84
C ASP A 79 -10.69 -5.67 -20.00
N CYS A 80 -9.46 -6.16 -20.21
CA CYS A 80 -8.27 -5.54 -19.60
C CYS A 80 -8.11 -4.08 -20.03
N CYS A 81 -8.27 -3.76 -21.33
CA CYS A 81 -8.23 -2.38 -21.82
C CYS A 81 -9.31 -1.50 -21.16
N THR A 82 -10.53 -2.02 -21.05
CA THR A 82 -11.67 -1.32 -20.45
C THR A 82 -11.38 -0.95 -18.99
N VAL A 83 -10.88 -1.91 -18.21
CA VAL A 83 -10.47 -1.67 -16.82
C VAL A 83 -9.36 -0.62 -16.75
N LEU A 84 -8.26 -0.80 -17.49
CA LEU A 84 -7.11 0.11 -17.42
C LEU A 84 -7.48 1.54 -17.81
N ASN A 85 -8.29 1.71 -18.85
CA ASN A 85 -8.79 3.01 -19.27
C ASN A 85 -9.68 3.65 -18.18
N SER A 86 -10.56 2.88 -17.53
CA SER A 86 -11.47 3.41 -16.51
C SER A 86 -10.74 4.02 -15.31
N ILE A 87 -9.57 3.48 -14.96
CA ILE A 87 -8.73 3.95 -13.85
C ILE A 87 -7.61 4.89 -14.31
N ASN A 88 -7.60 5.26 -15.60
CA ASN A 88 -6.55 6.07 -16.24
C ASN A 88 -5.12 5.48 -16.07
N ASP A 89 -4.98 4.15 -16.09
CA ASP A 89 -3.68 3.50 -16.09
C ASP A 89 -3.13 3.41 -17.53
N THR A 90 -2.26 4.35 -17.86
CA THR A 90 -1.58 4.40 -19.17
C THR A 90 -0.21 3.73 -19.16
N LYS A 91 0.21 3.15 -18.02
CA LYS A 91 1.56 2.61 -17.83
C LYS A 91 1.59 1.09 -17.95
N THR A 92 0.52 0.44 -17.54
CA THR A 92 0.38 -1.01 -17.63
C THR A 92 -0.02 -1.40 -19.05
N ALA A 93 0.76 -2.26 -19.69
CA ALA A 93 0.38 -2.79 -21.00
C ALA A 93 -0.76 -3.82 -20.84
N PRO A 94 -1.87 -3.70 -21.59
CA PRO A 94 -3.00 -4.63 -21.46
C PRO A 94 -2.60 -6.10 -21.65
N GLN A 95 -1.69 -6.36 -22.60
CA GLN A 95 -1.20 -7.72 -22.88
C GLN A 95 -0.48 -8.34 -21.67
N GLU A 96 0.31 -7.56 -20.93
CA GLU A 96 1.00 -8.06 -19.73
C GLU A 96 0.01 -8.41 -18.61
N LEU A 97 -1.11 -7.68 -18.51
CA LEU A 97 -2.20 -8.00 -17.58
C LEU A 97 -2.98 -9.24 -18.03
N VAL A 98 -3.24 -9.39 -19.33
CA VAL A 98 -3.87 -10.60 -19.90
C VAL A 98 -3.07 -11.85 -19.54
N GLU A 99 -1.74 -11.76 -19.64
CA GLU A 99 -0.76 -12.79 -19.30
C GLU A 99 -0.52 -12.96 -17.80
N SER A 100 -1.21 -12.18 -16.95
CA SER A 100 -1.07 -12.21 -15.49
C SER A 100 0.38 -11.99 -15.02
N GLN A 101 1.13 -11.14 -15.71
CA GLN A 101 2.49 -10.80 -15.30
C GLN A 101 2.46 -10.07 -13.95
N GLN A 102 3.20 -10.57 -12.96
CA GLN A 102 3.17 -10.07 -11.58
C GLN A 102 3.33 -8.55 -11.48
N LYS A 103 4.29 -7.98 -12.21
CA LYS A 103 4.52 -6.53 -12.22
C LYS A 103 3.31 -5.76 -12.76
N ALA A 104 2.67 -6.23 -13.83
CA ALA A 104 1.51 -5.60 -14.43
C ALA A 104 0.29 -5.68 -13.50
N VAL A 105 0.09 -6.82 -12.84
CA VAL A 105 -0.98 -7.00 -11.83
C VAL A 105 -0.77 -6.04 -10.66
N MET A 106 0.43 -6.01 -10.05
CA MET A 106 0.73 -5.09 -8.95
C MET A 106 0.61 -3.61 -9.36
N SER A 107 1.01 -3.27 -10.58
CA SER A 107 0.84 -1.92 -11.14
C SER A 107 -0.63 -1.55 -11.28
N THR A 108 -1.45 -2.46 -11.81
CA THR A 108 -2.91 -2.27 -11.95
C THR A 108 -3.59 -2.06 -10.59
N TRP A 109 -3.25 -2.88 -9.59
CA TRP A 109 -3.79 -2.75 -8.23
C TRP A 109 -3.34 -1.45 -7.56
N TRP A 110 -2.12 -0.98 -7.81
CA TRP A 110 -1.71 0.34 -7.37
C TRP A 110 -2.53 1.46 -8.05
N SER A 111 -2.75 1.38 -9.36
CA SER A 111 -3.59 2.33 -10.10
C SER A 111 -5.04 2.33 -9.57
N LEU A 112 -5.57 1.19 -9.13
CA LEU A 112 -6.87 1.10 -8.45
C LEU A 112 -6.90 1.88 -7.13
N VAL A 113 -5.85 1.77 -6.30
CA VAL A 113 -5.71 2.58 -5.07
C VAL A 113 -5.68 4.07 -5.38
N GLN A 114 -4.97 4.47 -6.45
CA GLN A 114 -4.91 5.87 -6.88
C GLN A 114 -6.27 6.38 -7.38
N ALA A 115 -7.01 5.58 -8.14
CA ALA A 115 -8.36 5.91 -8.57
C ALA A 115 -9.31 6.06 -7.36
N PHE A 116 -9.21 5.14 -6.40
CA PHE A 116 -9.97 5.22 -5.15
C PHE A 116 -9.67 6.51 -4.38
N TRP A 117 -8.39 6.87 -4.23
CA TRP A 117 -7.98 8.13 -3.59
C TRP A 117 -8.57 9.35 -4.28
N LYS A 118 -8.52 9.42 -5.62
CA LYS A 118 -9.10 10.55 -6.37
C LYS A 118 -10.60 10.71 -6.12
N ARG A 119 -11.31 9.62 -5.82
CA ARG A 119 -12.75 9.64 -5.56
C ARG A 119 -13.09 9.94 -4.10
N PHE A 120 -12.38 9.32 -3.15
CA PHE A 120 -12.74 9.33 -1.74
C PHE A 120 -11.82 10.16 -0.85
N GLY A 121 -10.68 10.63 -1.37
CA GLY A 121 -9.78 11.52 -0.64
C GLY A 121 -10.46 12.86 -0.30
N PRO A 122 -9.93 13.59 0.69
CA PRO A 122 -10.47 14.89 1.08
C PRO A 122 -10.14 15.97 0.04
N ASP A 123 -11.09 16.86 -0.24
CA ASP A 123 -10.84 18.08 -1.01
C ASP A 123 -10.11 19.12 -0.16
N PRO A 124 -9.13 19.88 -0.70
CA PRO A 124 -8.63 19.85 -2.09
C PRO A 124 -7.47 18.84 -2.32
N ILE A 125 -7.03 18.13 -1.27
CA ILE A 125 -5.78 17.34 -1.25
C ILE A 125 -5.81 16.17 -2.24
N ARG A 126 -7.00 15.63 -2.57
CA ARG A 126 -7.13 14.46 -3.46
C ARG A 126 -6.69 14.70 -4.91
N GLU A 127 -6.60 15.96 -5.34
CA GLU A 127 -6.13 16.35 -6.68
C GLU A 127 -4.60 16.28 -6.81
N GLU A 128 -3.88 16.29 -5.69
CA GLU A 128 -2.44 16.12 -5.66
C GLU A 128 -2.05 14.64 -5.86
N LYS A 129 -0.76 14.42 -6.18
CA LYS A 129 -0.20 13.07 -6.21
C LYS A 129 -0.29 12.46 -4.81
N LEU A 130 -1.07 11.38 -4.66
CA LEU A 130 -1.33 10.65 -3.41
C LEU A 130 -0.11 10.57 -2.47
N THR A 131 1.06 10.16 -2.98
CA THR A 131 2.27 10.05 -2.17
C THR A 131 2.71 11.37 -1.55
N GLU A 132 2.67 12.47 -2.30
CA GLU A 132 3.09 13.79 -1.78
C GLU A 132 2.03 14.34 -0.82
N ALA A 133 0.76 14.23 -1.19
CA ALA A 133 -0.38 14.60 -0.36
C ALA A 133 -0.32 13.96 1.04
N ILE A 134 -0.19 12.63 1.08
CA ILE A 134 -0.13 11.90 2.36
C ILE A 134 1.16 12.23 3.12
N LYS A 135 2.28 12.42 2.44
CA LYS A 135 3.54 12.77 3.10
C LYS A 135 3.44 14.14 3.78
N GLN A 136 2.90 15.12 3.06
CA GLN A 136 2.70 16.47 3.59
C GLN A 136 1.71 16.46 4.75
N TRP A 137 0.62 15.69 4.64
CA TRP A 137 -0.33 15.50 5.72
C TRP A 137 0.32 14.89 6.96
N CYS A 138 1.13 13.83 6.82
CA CYS A 138 1.84 13.25 7.95
C CYS A 138 2.78 14.26 8.60
N LEU A 139 3.56 15.02 7.81
CA LEU A 139 4.46 16.05 8.34
C LEU A 139 3.71 17.11 9.16
N GLU A 140 2.58 17.61 8.65
CA GLU A 140 1.77 18.61 9.32
C GLU A 140 1.17 18.07 10.62
N VAL A 141 0.62 16.86 10.58
CA VAL A 141 -0.01 16.22 11.74
C VAL A 141 1.01 15.89 12.83
N THR A 142 2.24 15.53 12.45
CA THR A 142 3.29 15.17 13.41
C THR A 142 4.19 16.33 13.83
N LYS A 143 3.94 17.57 13.36
CA LYS A 143 4.88 18.70 13.53
C LYS A 143 5.18 19.05 15.00
N ASP A 144 4.21 18.83 15.90
CA ASP A 144 4.31 19.18 17.31
C ASP A 144 4.88 18.01 18.17
N TYR A 145 5.22 16.88 17.55
CA TYR A 145 5.84 15.73 18.23
C TYR A 145 7.34 15.70 17.98
N GLU A 146 8.12 16.25 18.91
CA GLU A 146 9.59 16.38 18.78
C GLU A 146 10.31 15.06 18.49
N ALA A 147 9.77 13.93 18.97
CA ALA A 147 10.35 12.61 18.79
C ALA A 147 10.11 11.99 17.38
N VAL A 148 9.30 12.62 16.52
CA VAL A 148 8.92 12.08 15.21
C VAL A 148 9.15 13.08 14.10
N SER A 149 9.78 12.62 13.03
CA SER A 149 9.81 13.34 11.76
C SER A 149 9.54 12.36 10.62
N VAL A 150 8.35 12.45 10.01
CA VAL A 150 7.95 11.56 8.92
C VAL A 150 8.54 12.03 7.60
N CYS A 151 9.76 11.57 7.29
CA CYS A 151 10.47 11.96 6.07
C CYS A 151 10.21 11.02 4.88
N ASP A 152 9.76 9.79 5.13
CA ASP A 152 9.52 8.74 4.13
C ASP A 152 8.34 7.81 4.51
N PHE A 153 8.02 6.85 3.64
CA PHE A 153 7.03 5.79 3.89
C PHE A 153 7.69 4.43 4.20
N THR A 154 8.91 4.46 4.73
CA THR A 154 9.67 3.24 5.04
C THR A 154 10.27 3.34 6.43
N SER A 155 11.43 3.98 6.58
CA SER A 155 12.21 3.99 7.82
C SER A 155 11.52 4.77 8.94
N SER A 156 10.79 5.84 8.60
CA SER A 156 10.09 6.72 9.56
C SER A 156 8.97 6.02 10.32
N TRP A 157 8.51 4.87 9.83
CA TRP A 157 7.38 4.11 10.40
C TRP A 157 7.83 2.82 11.07
N ARG A 158 9.10 2.46 10.92
CA ARG A 158 9.61 1.12 11.24
C ARG A 158 9.54 0.79 12.73
N ASP A 159 9.68 1.79 13.60
CA ASP A 159 9.64 1.61 15.05
C ASP A 159 8.22 1.73 15.64
N GLY A 160 7.22 2.05 14.80
CA GLY A 160 5.82 2.18 15.18
C GLY A 160 5.44 3.44 15.95
N TYR A 161 6.38 4.31 16.31
CA TYR A 161 6.07 5.47 17.15
C TYR A 161 5.25 6.52 16.36
N ALA A 162 5.58 6.73 15.08
CA ALA A 162 4.83 7.64 14.21
C ALA A 162 3.33 7.28 14.06
N PHE A 163 2.98 5.98 14.01
CA PHE A 163 1.57 5.55 13.95
C PHE A 163 0.80 5.96 15.22
N ASN A 164 1.46 5.87 16.39
CA ASN A 164 0.86 6.23 17.67
C ASN A 164 0.69 7.75 17.79
N CYS A 165 1.66 8.55 17.33
CA CYS A 165 1.53 10.01 17.27
C CYS A 165 0.39 10.46 16.35
N LEU A 166 0.21 9.80 15.19
CA LEU A 166 -0.94 10.07 14.33
C LEU A 166 -2.26 9.86 15.08
N LEU A 167 -2.44 8.72 15.76
CA LEU A 167 -3.67 8.45 16.50
C LEU A 167 -3.89 9.45 17.64
N HIS A 168 -2.84 9.78 18.39
CA HIS A 168 -2.89 10.78 19.45
C HIS A 168 -3.28 12.18 18.92
N SER A 169 -2.88 12.53 17.70
CA SER A 169 -3.25 13.81 17.09
C SER A 169 -4.74 13.93 16.78
N PHE A 170 -5.42 12.81 16.53
CA PHE A 170 -6.87 12.78 16.32
C PHE A 170 -7.64 12.86 17.63
N ASP A 171 -7.21 12.10 18.64
CA ASP A 171 -7.72 12.18 20.00
C ASP A 171 -6.63 11.72 20.98
N ASN A 172 -6.21 12.65 21.84
CA ASN A 172 -5.13 12.43 22.81
C ASN A 172 -5.46 11.36 23.86
N LYS A 173 -6.72 10.97 24.01
CA LYS A 173 -7.15 9.92 24.95
C LYS A 173 -6.93 8.51 24.42
N LEU A 174 -6.70 8.35 23.12
CA LEU A 174 -6.57 7.03 22.49
C LEU A 174 -5.23 6.37 22.77
N VAL A 175 -4.20 7.16 23.06
CA VAL A 175 -2.82 6.69 23.17
C VAL A 175 -2.12 7.40 24.33
N ASP A 176 -1.51 6.62 25.22
CA ASP A 176 -0.58 7.13 26.22
C ASP A 176 0.84 7.12 25.64
N LEU A 177 1.33 8.28 25.22
CA LEU A 177 2.64 8.40 24.56
C LEU A 177 3.83 8.12 25.48
N GLU A 178 3.68 8.31 26.80
CA GLU A 178 4.73 7.96 27.76
C GLU A 178 4.89 6.45 27.84
N GLN A 179 3.76 5.72 27.86
CA GLN A 179 3.77 4.26 27.81
C GLN A 179 4.33 3.75 26.47
N ILE A 180 3.89 4.31 25.34
CA ILE A 180 4.37 3.92 24.00
C ILE A 180 5.88 4.10 23.88
N ALA A 181 6.46 5.15 24.47
CA ALA A 181 7.89 5.41 24.42
C ALA A 181 8.72 4.27 25.04
N GLN A 182 8.16 3.55 26.02
CA GLN A 182 8.83 2.43 26.70
C GLN A 182 8.57 1.07 26.03
N SER A 183 7.62 0.98 25.10
CA SER A 183 7.27 -0.26 24.40
C SER A 183 8.24 -0.61 23.27
N THR A 184 8.29 -1.89 22.90
CA THR A 184 9.02 -2.39 21.73
C THR A 184 8.34 -1.97 20.43
N ALA A 185 9.06 -1.97 19.31
CA ALA A 185 8.50 -1.61 18.00
C ALA A 185 7.27 -2.45 17.63
N THR A 186 7.31 -3.76 17.90
CA THR A 186 6.20 -4.67 17.63
C THR A 186 4.95 -4.31 18.43
N GLU A 187 5.11 -4.05 19.73
CA GLU A 187 4.00 -3.63 20.60
C GLU A 187 3.41 -2.28 20.18
N ARG A 188 4.26 -1.32 19.78
CA ARG A 188 3.82 0.00 19.30
C ARG A 188 2.96 -0.13 18.04
N ILE A 189 3.42 -0.89 17.06
CA ILE A 189 2.69 -1.08 15.79
C ILE A 189 1.38 -1.82 16.03
N GLU A 190 1.42 -2.92 16.79
CA GLU A 190 0.22 -3.72 17.07
C GLU A 190 -0.84 -2.91 17.81
N ARG A 191 -0.42 -2.14 18.82
CA ARG A 191 -1.33 -1.25 19.56
C ARG A 191 -1.93 -0.18 18.66
N ALA A 192 -1.13 0.46 17.81
CA ALA A 192 -1.64 1.47 16.88
C ALA A 192 -2.67 0.86 15.91
N PHE A 193 -2.36 -0.28 15.30
CA PHE A 193 -3.28 -0.93 14.36
C PHE A 193 -4.56 -1.42 15.04
N ALA A 194 -4.47 -1.95 16.26
CA ALA A 194 -5.63 -2.36 17.04
C ALA A 194 -6.54 -1.18 17.40
N THR A 195 -5.96 -0.06 17.84
CA THR A 195 -6.71 1.17 18.13
C THR A 195 -7.36 1.71 16.86
N ALA A 196 -6.63 1.77 15.73
CA ALA A 196 -7.15 2.27 14.46
C ALA A 196 -8.35 1.44 13.94
N GLU A 197 -8.26 0.11 14.04
CA GLU A 197 -9.34 -0.79 13.65
C GLU A 197 -10.56 -0.65 14.58
N LYS A 198 -10.34 -0.57 15.89
CA LYS A 198 -11.42 -0.49 16.88
C LYS A 198 -12.20 0.82 16.76
N GLU A 199 -11.49 1.95 16.75
CA GLU A 199 -12.06 3.29 16.87
C GLU A 199 -12.44 3.90 15.52
N PHE A 200 -11.66 3.63 14.46
CA PHE A 200 -11.84 4.26 13.14
C PHE A 200 -12.25 3.28 12.03
N LYS A 201 -12.40 1.98 12.33
CA LYS A 201 -12.71 0.92 11.35
C LYS A 201 -11.70 0.86 10.19
N VAL A 202 -10.45 1.26 10.45
CA VAL A 202 -9.37 1.17 9.48
C VAL A 202 -8.95 -0.30 9.36
N ALA A 203 -9.04 -0.86 8.15
CA ALA A 203 -8.64 -2.23 7.88
C ALA A 203 -7.14 -2.44 8.12
N ARG A 204 -6.78 -3.57 8.73
CA ARG A 204 -5.38 -3.94 8.94
C ARG A 204 -4.76 -4.48 7.66
N LEU A 205 -4.06 -3.61 6.92
CA LEU A 205 -3.39 -3.98 5.68
C LEU A 205 -1.98 -4.55 5.90
N LEU A 206 -1.30 -4.07 6.94
CA LEU A 206 0.04 -4.48 7.30
C LEU A 206 -0.01 -5.46 8.48
N SER A 207 0.93 -6.39 8.50
CA SER A 207 1.14 -7.31 9.62
C SER A 207 2.53 -7.12 10.18
N VAL A 208 2.64 -7.08 11.49
CA VAL A 208 3.94 -7.08 12.18
C VAL A 208 4.55 -8.47 12.03
N LYS A 209 5.78 -8.55 11.54
CA LYS A 209 6.57 -9.79 11.51
C LYS A 209 7.37 -9.92 12.79
#